data_AF-A0A0U0WCH2-F1
#
_entry.id   AF-A0A0U0WCH2-F1
#
_cell.length_a   1.000
_cell.length_b   1.000
_cell.length_c   1.000
_cell.angle_alpha   90.00
_cell.angle_beta   90.00
_cell.angle_gamma   90.00
#
_symmetry.space_group_name_H-M   'P 1'
#
loop_
_entity.id
_entity.type
_entity.pdbx_description
1 polymer ?
#
loop_
_entity_poly.entity_id
_entity_poly.type
_entity_poly.pdbx_seq_one_letter_code
_entity_poly.pdbx_strand_id
1 'polypeptide(L)'
;MEDFSRLAQNWYDWAPAMGGGEPTVSTNCEDCDILFSTDDYKVHLRHDPDWWVCDTVNDRGQRRNGEAKLSNFELAEKYLIWSWGITARSDLASGPLGADLASRGYAPNVDVSRAEGRYKICLQDDCAILSVVHATIFSHLMNKSVDDIERMIRSGLPE
;
A
#
# COMPACT_ATOMS: atom_id res chain seq x y z
N MET A 1 -1.11 6.95 19.29
CA MET A 1 -1.66 5.80 18.55
C MET A 1 -2.35 6.38 17.35
N GLU A 2 -1.96 5.95 16.15
CA GLU A 2 -2.55 6.45 14.91
C GLU A 2 -4.01 6.05 14.80
N ASP A 3 -4.78 6.84 14.05
CA ASP A 3 -6.16 6.50 13.72
C ASP A 3 -6.19 5.60 12.50
N PHE A 4 -6.46 4.31 12.72
CA PHE A 4 -6.55 3.32 11.65
C PHE A 4 -7.94 3.21 11.02
N SER A 5 -8.91 4.04 11.40
CA SER A 5 -10.31 3.90 10.96
C SER A 5 -10.45 3.94 9.44
N ARG A 6 -9.69 4.80 8.76
CA ARG A 6 -9.69 4.90 7.30
C ARG A 6 -9.12 3.65 6.63
N LEU A 7 -8.00 3.13 7.13
CA LEU A 7 -7.42 1.88 6.63
C LEU A 7 -8.36 0.70 6.88
N ALA A 8 -8.99 0.63 8.05
CA ALA A 8 -9.96 -0.42 8.37
C ALA A 8 -11.15 -0.37 7.40
N GLN A 9 -11.70 0.81 7.12
CA GLN A 9 -12.78 0.96 6.16
C GLN A 9 -12.36 0.53 4.74
N ASN A 10 -11.21 0.99 4.25
CA ASN A 10 -10.71 0.58 2.93
C ASN A 10 -10.43 -0.92 2.86
N TRP A 11 -9.94 -1.53 3.94
CA TRP A 11 -9.76 -2.97 4.01
C TRP A 11 -11.09 -3.71 3.81
N TYR A 12 -12.14 -3.33 4.56
CA TYR A 12 -13.46 -3.95 4.40
C TYR A 12 -14.08 -3.71 3.02
N ASP A 13 -13.82 -2.56 2.40
CA ASP A 13 -14.33 -2.25 1.06
C ASP A 13 -13.65 -3.09 -0.04
N TRP A 14 -12.34 -3.32 0.05
CA TRP A 14 -11.56 -3.93 -1.04
C TRP A 14 -11.22 -5.42 -0.82
N ALA A 15 -11.04 -5.87 0.41
CA ALA A 15 -10.67 -7.26 0.72
C ALA A 15 -11.61 -8.32 0.13
N PRO A 16 -12.95 -8.15 0.13
CA PRO A 16 -13.85 -9.12 -0.49
C PRO A 16 -13.57 -9.36 -1.98
N ALA A 17 -13.08 -8.34 -2.70
CA ALA A 17 -12.76 -8.43 -4.13
C ALA A 17 -11.33 -8.91 -4.41
N MET A 18 -10.44 -8.91 -3.41
CA MET A 18 -9.09 -9.46 -3.52
C MET A 18 -9.07 -11.00 -3.40
N GLY A 19 -10.18 -11.60 -2.97
CA GLY A 19 -10.29 -13.03 -2.67
C GLY A 19 -9.94 -13.37 -1.23
N GLY A 20 -10.23 -14.61 -0.84
CA GLY A 20 -10.17 -15.07 0.54
C GLY A 20 -11.49 -14.89 1.30
N GLY A 21 -11.55 -15.52 2.47
CA GLY A 21 -12.74 -15.50 3.33
C GLY A 21 -13.00 -14.17 4.03
N GLU A 22 -13.55 -14.23 5.24
CA GLU A 22 -14.06 -13.05 5.95
C GLU A 22 -12.94 -12.04 6.26
N PRO A 23 -13.05 -10.77 5.83
CA PRO A 23 -12.09 -9.75 6.17
C PRO A 23 -12.18 -9.38 7.65
N THR A 24 -11.03 -9.24 8.29
CA THR A 24 -10.91 -8.89 9.71
C THR A 24 -9.83 -7.84 9.91
N VAL A 25 -10.00 -7.04 10.97
CA VAL A 25 -9.05 -6.01 11.41
C VAL A 25 -8.84 -6.15 12.91
N SER A 26 -7.58 -6.17 13.36
CA SER A 26 -7.24 -6.30 14.78
C SER A 26 -6.06 -5.41 15.15
N THR A 27 -6.19 -4.63 16.22
CA THR A 27 -5.06 -3.94 16.89
C THR A 27 -4.45 -4.77 18.01
N ASN A 28 -5.04 -5.94 18.32
CA ASN A 28 -4.43 -6.92 19.20
C ASN A 28 -3.47 -7.78 18.37
N CYS A 29 -2.23 -7.29 18.22
CA CYS A 29 -1.17 -7.92 17.44
C CYS A 29 0.15 -7.88 18.23
N GLU A 30 0.87 -9.01 18.27
CA GLU A 30 2.09 -9.13 19.08
C GLU A 30 3.28 -8.36 18.48
N ASP A 31 3.32 -8.24 17.16
CA ASP A 31 4.46 -7.72 16.40
C ASP A 31 4.10 -6.59 15.43
N CYS A 32 2.90 -6.04 15.58
CA CYS A 32 2.38 -4.99 14.73
C CYS A 32 1.41 -4.08 15.48
N ASP A 33 1.18 -2.88 14.94
CA ASP A 33 0.22 -1.94 15.49
C ASP A 33 -1.20 -2.30 15.03
N ILE A 34 -1.33 -2.84 13.82
CA ILE A 34 -2.59 -3.31 13.26
C ILE A 34 -2.38 -4.44 12.24
N LEU A 35 -3.28 -5.41 12.32
CA LEU A 35 -3.38 -6.55 11.42
C LEU A 35 -4.64 -6.42 10.57
N PHE A 36 -4.48 -6.51 9.27
CA PHE A 36 -5.55 -6.69 8.28
C PHE A 36 -5.46 -8.12 7.75
N SER A 37 -6.54 -8.89 7.79
CA SER A 37 -6.49 -10.30 7.40
C SER A 37 -7.75 -10.80 6.70
N THR A 38 -7.54 -11.62 5.68
CA THR A 38 -8.48 -12.63 5.18
C THR A 38 -7.89 -14.01 5.46
N ASP A 39 -8.60 -15.07 5.06
CA ASP A 39 -8.08 -16.44 5.14
C ASP A 39 -6.80 -16.64 4.30
N ASP A 40 -6.71 -15.94 3.17
CA ASP A 40 -5.67 -16.15 2.16
C ASP A 40 -4.59 -15.05 2.16
N TYR A 41 -4.81 -13.91 2.83
CA TYR A 41 -3.88 -12.80 2.78
C TYR A 41 -3.90 -11.98 4.05
N LYS A 42 -2.71 -11.59 4.54
CA LYS A 42 -2.58 -10.74 5.72
C LYS A 42 -1.59 -9.61 5.47
N VAL A 43 -1.86 -8.46 6.08
CA VAL A 43 -0.98 -7.31 6.14
C VAL A 43 -0.78 -6.95 7.61
N HIS A 44 0.47 -7.02 8.06
CA HIS A 44 0.89 -6.51 9.36
C HIS A 44 1.49 -5.13 9.13
N LEU A 45 0.84 -4.09 9.66
CA LEU A 45 1.39 -2.73 9.66
C LEU A 45 2.00 -2.47 11.03
N ARG A 46 3.30 -2.19 11.05
CA ARG A 46 4.07 -1.97 12.28
C ARG A 46 4.95 -0.73 12.17
N HIS A 47 5.17 -0.07 13.29
CA HIS A 47 6.07 1.06 13.41
C HIS A 47 7.45 0.59 13.92
N ASP A 48 8.45 0.66 13.05
CA ASP A 48 9.88 0.66 13.39
C ASP A 48 10.28 2.14 13.66
N PRO A 49 11.25 2.50 14.52
CA PRO A 49 11.43 3.87 14.99
C PRO A 49 11.42 4.98 13.94
N ASP A 50 11.88 4.70 12.72
CA ASP A 50 11.96 5.65 11.60
C ASP A 50 11.02 5.29 10.43
N TRP A 51 10.28 4.18 10.49
CA TRP A 51 9.53 3.65 9.35
C TRP A 51 8.23 2.96 9.75
N TRP A 52 7.17 3.27 9.03
CA TRP A 52 6.01 2.40 8.92
C TRP A 52 6.33 1.26 7.97
N VAL A 53 6.25 0.04 8.47
CA VAL A 53 6.64 -1.17 7.75
C VAL A 53 5.41 -2.03 7.49
N CYS A 54 5.19 -2.37 6.24
CA CYS A 54 4.16 -3.32 5.82
C CYS A 54 4.81 -4.68 5.60
N ASP A 55 4.48 -5.65 6.44
CA ASP A 55 4.77 -7.06 6.18
C ASP A 55 3.52 -7.73 5.58
N THR A 56 3.70 -8.69 4.68
CA THR A 56 2.59 -9.43 4.07
C THR A 56 2.72 -10.91 4.32
N VAL A 57 1.60 -11.62 4.43
CA VAL A 57 1.54 -13.08 4.50
C VAL A 57 0.62 -13.57 3.40
N ASN A 58 1.10 -14.49 2.57
CA ASN A 58 0.29 -15.07 1.50
C ASN A 58 -0.55 -16.27 1.97
N ASP A 59 -1.30 -16.85 1.03
CA ASP A 59 -2.19 -18.00 1.17
C ASP A 59 -1.49 -19.26 1.69
N ARG A 60 -0.17 -19.32 1.52
CA ARG A 60 0.69 -20.41 2.00
C ARG A 60 1.30 -20.14 3.37
N GLY A 61 0.91 -19.06 4.04
CA GLY A 61 1.50 -18.64 5.31
C GLY A 61 2.93 -18.11 5.19
N GLN A 62 3.42 -17.84 3.98
CA GLN A 62 4.77 -17.30 3.79
C GLN A 62 4.76 -15.80 4.04
N ARG A 63 5.49 -15.39 5.08
CA ARG A 63 5.66 -13.99 5.44
C ARG A 63 6.77 -13.33 4.64
N ARG A 64 6.49 -12.15 4.11
CA ARG A 64 7.45 -11.21 3.50
C ARG A 64 7.57 -9.99 4.39
N ASN A 65 8.72 -9.86 5.04
CA ASN A 65 8.99 -8.72 5.90
C ASN A 65 9.43 -7.51 5.09
N GLY A 66 8.92 -6.34 5.49
CA GLY A 66 9.19 -5.05 4.89
C GLY A 66 8.88 -5.02 3.41
N GLU A 67 7.75 -5.59 2.98
CA GLU A 67 7.30 -5.49 1.59
C GLU A 67 7.23 -4.02 1.14
N ALA A 68 6.85 -3.13 2.07
CA ALA A 68 7.03 -1.69 1.95
C ALA A 68 7.55 -1.09 3.26
N LYS A 69 8.34 -0.01 3.15
CA LYS A 69 8.69 0.88 4.26
C LYS A 69 8.38 2.32 3.89
N LEU A 70 7.66 3.04 4.74
CA LEU A 70 7.18 4.41 4.51
C LEU A 70 7.62 5.32 5.66
N SER A 71 8.08 6.53 5.38
CA SER A 71 8.66 7.41 6.40
C SER A 71 7.64 7.98 7.39
N ASN A 72 6.35 7.97 7.03
CA ASN A 72 5.27 8.45 7.88
C ASN A 72 3.98 7.64 7.64
N PHE A 73 3.01 7.82 8.54
CA PHE A 73 1.75 7.08 8.50
C PHE A 73 0.91 7.43 7.26
N GLU A 74 0.89 8.70 6.85
CA GLU A 74 0.14 9.14 5.67
C GLU A 74 0.60 8.43 4.38
N LEU A 75 1.91 8.24 4.19
CA LEU A 75 2.45 7.45 3.08
C LEU A 75 2.07 5.97 3.19
N ALA A 76 2.01 5.41 4.40
CA ALA A 76 1.53 4.05 4.62
C ALA A 76 0.06 3.92 4.21
N GLU A 77 -0.78 4.90 4.55
CA GLU A 77 -2.18 4.96 4.11
C GLU A 77 -2.29 4.99 2.58
N LYS A 78 -1.59 5.94 1.93
CA LYS A 78 -1.57 6.07 0.47
C LYS A 78 -1.17 4.75 -0.20
N TYR A 79 -0.11 4.12 0.31
CA TYR A 79 0.42 2.88 -0.24
C TYR A 79 -0.57 1.72 -0.10
N LEU A 80 -1.12 1.50 1.09
CA LEU A 80 -2.03 0.38 1.36
C LEU A 80 -3.33 0.53 0.58
N ILE A 81 -3.93 1.72 0.58
CA ILE A 81 -5.18 2.00 -0.13
C ILE A 81 -5.02 1.80 -1.63
N TRP A 82 -3.94 2.35 -2.22
CA TRP A 82 -3.64 2.10 -3.64
C TRP A 82 -3.42 0.62 -3.91
N SER A 83 -2.59 -0.05 -3.09
CA SER A 83 -2.22 -1.45 -3.28
C SER A 83 -3.44 -2.36 -3.23
N TRP A 84 -4.35 -2.19 -2.25
CA TRP A 84 -5.58 -2.96 -2.16
C TRP A 84 -6.53 -2.64 -3.31
N GLY A 85 -6.68 -1.35 -3.66
CA GLY A 85 -7.51 -0.95 -4.79
C GLY A 85 -7.09 -1.61 -6.10
N ILE A 86 -5.80 -1.58 -6.47
CA ILE A 86 -5.34 -2.21 -7.71
C ILE A 86 -5.33 -3.75 -7.62
N THR A 87 -5.21 -4.33 -6.43
CA THR A 87 -5.31 -5.80 -6.26
C THR A 87 -6.75 -6.26 -6.48
N ALA A 88 -7.72 -5.52 -5.96
CA ALA A 88 -9.14 -5.78 -6.15
C ALA A 88 -9.64 -5.47 -7.57
N ARG A 89 -8.98 -4.55 -8.28
CA ARG A 89 -9.41 -4.02 -9.58
C ARG A 89 -8.36 -4.24 -10.66
N SER A 90 -8.48 -5.37 -11.36
CA SER A 90 -7.55 -5.75 -12.44
C SER A 90 -7.52 -4.73 -13.58
N ASP A 91 -8.64 -4.05 -13.86
CA ASP A 91 -8.71 -2.98 -14.86
C ASP A 91 -7.81 -1.80 -14.48
N LEU A 92 -7.79 -1.40 -13.20
CA LEU A 92 -6.92 -0.33 -12.71
C LEU A 92 -5.45 -0.76 -12.68
N ALA A 93 -5.17 -2.01 -12.29
CA ALA A 93 -3.81 -2.57 -12.29
C ALA A 93 -3.22 -2.67 -13.71
N SER A 94 -4.02 -3.12 -14.69
CA SER A 94 -3.61 -3.21 -16.08
C SER A 94 -3.62 -1.87 -16.84
N GLY A 95 -4.10 -0.81 -16.20
CA GLY A 95 -4.30 0.50 -16.81
C GLY A 95 -3.82 1.66 -15.94
N PRO A 96 -4.67 2.65 -15.64
CA PRO A 96 -4.25 3.99 -15.25
C PRO A 96 -3.55 4.10 -13.90
N LEU A 97 -3.71 3.11 -13.02
CA LEU A 97 -3.10 3.11 -11.68
C LEU A 97 -2.04 2.02 -11.51
N GLY A 98 -1.70 1.29 -12.57
CA GLY A 98 -0.66 0.28 -12.58
C GLY A 98 0.22 0.38 -13.82
N ALA A 99 -0.04 -0.44 -14.83
CA ALA A 99 0.81 -0.57 -16.01
C ALA A 99 1.08 0.77 -16.72
N ASP A 100 0.08 1.64 -16.83
CA ASP A 100 0.25 2.94 -17.49
C ASP A 100 1.24 3.83 -16.74
N LEU A 101 1.18 3.87 -15.40
CA LEU A 101 2.12 4.63 -14.58
C LEU A 101 3.51 3.99 -14.58
N ALA A 102 3.59 2.66 -14.51
CA ALA A 102 4.86 1.95 -14.60
C ALA A 102 5.59 2.25 -15.93
N SER A 103 4.85 2.32 -17.05
CA SER A 103 5.41 2.61 -18.37
C SER A 103 5.98 4.03 -18.52
N ARG A 104 5.52 4.97 -17.68
CA ARG A 104 6.01 6.37 -17.67
C ARG A 104 7.34 6.53 -16.94
N GLY A 105 7.82 5.49 -16.27
CA GLY A 105 8.97 5.60 -15.37
C GLY A 105 8.64 6.38 -14.10
N TYR A 106 9.67 6.79 -13.35
CA TYR A 106 9.50 7.55 -12.11
C TYR A 106 8.93 8.95 -12.38
N ALA A 107 8.12 9.45 -11.44
CA ALA A 107 7.59 10.80 -11.49
C ALA A 107 8.71 11.86 -11.47
N PRO A 108 8.53 12.99 -12.17
CA PRO A 108 9.47 14.10 -12.10
C PRO A 108 9.54 14.65 -10.66
N ASN A 109 10.73 15.08 -10.24
CA ASN A 109 11.00 15.63 -8.90
C ASN A 109 10.95 14.62 -7.74
N VAL A 110 10.92 13.32 -8.04
CA VAL A 110 11.13 12.28 -7.04
C VAL A 110 12.59 11.84 -7.10
N ASP A 111 13.28 11.94 -5.97
CA ASP A 111 14.64 11.44 -5.82
C ASP A 111 14.62 9.92 -5.72
N VAL A 112 15.43 9.25 -6.53
CA VAL A 112 15.47 7.79 -6.62
C VAL A 112 16.86 7.27 -6.31
N SER A 113 16.96 6.33 -5.36
CA SER A 113 18.20 5.67 -4.99
C SER A 113 17.97 4.18 -4.67
N ARG A 114 19.05 3.39 -4.61
CA ARG A 114 18.96 2.00 -4.13
C ARG A 114 19.06 1.94 -2.61
N ALA A 115 18.20 1.15 -1.98
CA ALA A 115 18.25 0.89 -0.54
C ALA A 115 17.71 -0.52 -0.25
N GLU A 116 18.36 -1.26 0.64
CA GLU A 116 17.88 -2.58 1.10
C GLU A 116 17.56 -3.57 -0.04
N GLY A 117 18.35 -3.56 -1.12
CA GLY A 117 18.10 -4.40 -2.31
C GLY A 117 16.87 -4.00 -3.15
N ARG A 118 16.22 -2.90 -2.78
CA ARG A 118 15.03 -2.29 -3.39
C ARG A 118 15.33 -0.85 -3.82
N TYR A 119 14.29 -0.04 -4.04
CA TYR A 119 14.41 1.36 -4.42
C TYR A 119 13.82 2.25 -3.34
N LYS A 120 14.61 3.24 -2.89
CA LYS A 120 14.15 4.35 -2.07
C LYS A 120 13.75 5.49 -2.99
N ILE A 121 12.51 5.93 -2.86
CA ILE A 121 11.97 7.12 -3.52
C ILE A 121 11.68 8.17 -2.46
N CYS A 122 12.01 9.43 -2.73
CA CYS A 122 11.70 10.54 -1.84
C CYS A 122 11.12 11.72 -2.61
N LEU A 123 10.11 12.36 -2.01
CA LEU A 123 9.57 13.64 -2.45
C LEU A 123 9.64 14.56 -1.24
N GLN A 124 10.56 15.53 -1.26
CA GLN A 124 10.89 16.33 -0.08
C GLN A 124 11.38 15.42 1.07
N ASP A 125 10.78 15.50 2.26
CA ASP A 125 11.16 14.68 3.42
C ASP A 125 10.41 13.33 3.49
N ASP A 126 9.46 13.13 2.58
CA ASP A 126 8.62 11.94 2.51
C ASP A 126 9.29 10.88 1.65
N CYS A 127 9.56 9.70 2.22
CA CYS A 127 10.30 8.63 1.57
C CYS A 127 9.58 7.28 1.67
N ALA A 128 9.77 6.45 0.66
CA ALA A 128 9.31 5.06 0.61
C ALA A 128 10.40 4.13 0.08
N ILE A 129 10.52 2.92 0.63
CA ILE A 129 11.37 1.84 0.11
C ILE A 129 10.48 0.72 -0.41
N LEU A 130 10.52 0.49 -1.72
CA LEU A 130 9.58 -0.37 -2.44
C LEU A 130 10.27 -1.22 -3.52
N SER A 131 9.60 -2.28 -3.98
CA SER A 131 10.03 -3.01 -5.18
C SER A 131 10.10 -2.06 -6.39
N VAL A 132 10.90 -2.38 -7.42
CA VAL A 132 11.08 -1.48 -8.57
C VAL A 132 9.74 -1.06 -9.22
N VAL A 133 8.81 -2.00 -9.36
CA VAL A 133 7.50 -1.73 -9.98
C VAL A 133 6.67 -0.82 -9.08
N HIS A 134 6.56 -1.15 -7.79
CA HIS A 134 5.79 -0.33 -6.84
C HIS A 134 6.41 1.05 -6.65
N ALA A 135 7.74 1.15 -6.59
CA ALA A 135 8.44 2.43 -6.49
C ALA A 135 8.15 3.32 -7.70
N THR A 136 8.18 2.75 -8.91
CA THR A 136 7.91 3.47 -10.16
C THR A 136 6.48 4.02 -10.14
N ILE A 137 5.48 3.20 -9.84
CA ILE A 137 4.08 3.62 -9.83
C ILE A 137 3.80 4.60 -8.68
N PHE A 138 4.19 4.24 -7.46
CA PHE A 138 3.90 5.00 -6.25
C PHE A 138 4.54 6.38 -6.25
N SER A 139 5.65 6.58 -6.97
CA SER A 139 6.24 7.91 -7.16
C SER A 139 5.27 8.95 -7.73
N HIS A 140 4.30 8.54 -8.57
CA HIS A 140 3.25 9.43 -9.11
C HIS A 140 2.11 9.69 -8.13
N LEU A 141 2.06 8.94 -7.03
CA LEU A 141 1.00 9.00 -6.02
C LEU A 141 1.44 9.74 -4.75
N MET A 142 2.74 9.89 -4.50
CA MET A 142 3.28 10.53 -3.29
C MET A 142 2.74 11.97 -3.09
N ASN A 143 2.63 12.76 -4.17
CA ASN A 143 2.12 14.13 -4.10
C ASN A 143 0.58 14.24 -4.09
N LYS A 144 -0.15 13.11 -4.09
CA LYS A 144 -1.61 13.11 -4.00
C LYS A 144 -2.04 13.03 -2.55
N SER A 145 -3.21 13.59 -2.24
CA SER A 145 -3.86 13.32 -0.96
C SER A 145 -4.37 11.87 -0.91
N VAL A 146 -4.58 11.35 0.30
CA VAL A 146 -5.22 10.03 0.48
C VAL A 146 -6.60 10.02 -0.20
N ASP A 147 -7.41 11.07 0.00
CA ASP A 147 -8.74 11.22 -0.59
C ASP A 147 -8.71 11.19 -2.13
N ASP A 148 -7.69 11.77 -2.76
CA ASP A 148 -7.53 11.73 -4.20
C ASP A 148 -7.23 10.32 -4.70
N ILE A 149 -6.38 9.56 -3.98
CA ILE A 149 -6.09 8.16 -4.30
C ILE A 149 -7.37 7.32 -4.17
N GLU A 150 -8.13 7.49 -3.07
CA GLU A 150 -9.40 6.82 -2.86
C GLU A 150 -10.40 7.09 -4.00
N ARG A 151 -10.51 8.35 -4.43
CA ARG A 151 -11.37 8.73 -5.56
C ARG A 151 -10.90 8.09 -6.86
N MET A 152 -9.60 8.06 -7.10
CA MET A 152 -9.02 7.43 -8.29
C MET A 152 -9.32 5.93 -8.33
N ILE A 153 -9.20 5.20 -7.21
CA ILE A 153 -9.50 3.76 -7.17
C ILE A 153 -11.01 3.45 -7.21
N ARG A 154 -11.86 4.35 -6.72
CA ARG A 154 -13.33 4.20 -6.81
C ARG A 154 -13.91 4.64 -8.15
N SER A 155 -13.18 5.45 -8.92
CA SER A 155 -13.66 5.92 -10.21
C SER A 155 -13.99 4.74 -11.14
N GLY A 156 -15.21 4.74 -11.68
CA GLY A 156 -15.74 3.64 -12.51
C GLY A 156 -16.56 2.57 -11.78
N LEU A 157 -16.81 2.69 -10.46
CA LEU A 157 -17.88 1.93 -9.78
C LEU A 157 -19.23 2.60 -10.09
N PRO A 158 -20.28 1.86 -10.50
CA PRO A 158 -21.64 2.40 -10.44
C PRO A 158 -22.01 2.68 -8.98
N GLU A 159 -22.71 3.81 -8.74
CA GLU A 159 -23.32 4.13 -7.44
C GLU A 159 -24.31 3.04 -6.98
#